data_AF-A0A009PQS6-F1
#
_entry.id   AF-A0A009PQS6-F1
#
_cell.length_a   1.000
_cell.length_b   1.000
_cell.length_c   1.000
_cell.angle_alpha   90.00
_cell.angle_beta   90.00
_cell.angle_gamma   90.00
#
_symmetry.space_group_name_H-M   'P 1'
#
loop_
_entity.id
_entity.type
_entity.pdbx_description
1 polymer ?
#
loop_
_entity_poly.entity_id
_entity_poly.type
_entity_poly.pdbx_seq_one_letter_code
_entity_poly.pdbx_strand_id
1 'polypeptide(L)'
;YLLEPTELNHKLVGQYISFLEYPDGTVALMHEGRKINYSVFNKLAGLQQNEVVENKRLGSVLAHIQQQHEELEKQNKRSRLKKSMPSRKAQKAVIEQRKLNPVLDSCG
;
A
#
# COMPACT_ATOMS: atom_id res chain seq x y z
N TYR A 1 -20.07 0.32 -25.20
CA TYR A 1 -19.83 1.38 -26.20
C TYR A 1 -20.21 2.71 -25.59
N LEU A 2 -19.43 3.77 -25.85
CA LEU A 2 -19.65 5.11 -25.35
C LEU A 2 -19.85 6.05 -26.54
N LEU A 3 -20.89 6.87 -26.51
CA LEU A 3 -21.11 7.90 -27.52
C LEU A 3 -20.11 9.05 -27.27
N GLU A 4 -19.48 9.54 -28.33
CA GLU A 4 -18.59 10.69 -28.19
C GLU A 4 -19.41 11.94 -27.79
N PRO A 5 -18.92 12.76 -26.84
CA PRO A 5 -19.62 13.95 -26.37
C PRO A 5 -19.50 15.06 -27.42
N THR A 6 -20.31 14.97 -28.47
CA THR A 6 -20.50 16.04 -29.45
C THR A 6 -21.82 16.75 -29.18
N GLU A 7 -21.92 18.03 -29.51
CA GLU A 7 -23.14 18.83 -29.31
C GLU A 7 -24.40 18.17 -29.91
N LEU A 8 -24.22 17.43 -31.00
CA LEU A 8 -25.30 16.70 -31.67
C LEU A 8 -25.68 15.44 -30.89
N ASN A 9 -24.72 14.73 -30.31
CA ASN A 9 -24.96 13.53 -29.50
C ASN A 9 -25.57 13.86 -28.14
N HIS A 10 -25.31 15.05 -27.57
CA HIS A 10 -25.98 15.50 -26.35
C HIS A 10 -27.50 15.62 -26.51
N LYS A 11 -27.98 15.90 -27.72
CA LYS A 11 -29.42 15.96 -28.03
C LYS A 11 -30.06 14.56 -28.16
N LEU A 12 -29.24 13.51 -28.26
CA LEU A 12 -29.70 12.11 -28.36
C LEU A 12 -29.94 11.47 -26.99
N VAL A 13 -29.76 12.22 -25.90
CA VAL A 13 -30.03 11.73 -24.54
C VAL A 13 -31.52 11.43 -24.40
N GLY A 14 -31.84 10.17 -24.08
CA GLY A 14 -33.22 9.68 -23.98
C GLY A 14 -33.85 9.28 -25.31
N GLN A 15 -33.12 9.36 -26.43
CA GLN A 15 -33.57 8.89 -27.73
C GLN A 15 -33.14 7.46 -28.01
N TYR A 16 -33.91 6.78 -28.87
CA TYR A 16 -33.59 5.42 -29.30
C TYR A 16 -32.55 5.43 -30.42
N ILE A 17 -31.51 4.61 -30.25
CA ILE A 17 -30.43 4.44 -31.23
C ILE A 17 -30.47 3.00 -31.72
N SER A 18 -30.41 2.81 -33.04
CA SER A 18 -30.31 1.48 -33.64
C SER A 18 -28.88 0.95 -33.51
N PHE A 19 -28.78 -0.30 -33.03
CA PHE A 19 -27.54 -1.03 -32.90
C PHE A 19 -27.48 -2.12 -33.97
N LEU A 20 -26.52 -2.00 -34.88
CA LEU A 20 -26.29 -2.96 -35.96
C LEU A 20 -24.99 -3.69 -35.71
N GLU A 21 -25.07 -5.01 -35.61
CA GLU A 21 -23.92 -5.91 -35.47
C GLU A 21 -23.78 -6.71 -36.76
N TYR A 22 -22.61 -6.59 -37.38
CA TYR A 22 -22.30 -7.26 -38.63
C TYR A 22 -21.58 -8.60 -38.35
N PRO A 23 -21.59 -9.56 -39.30
CA PRO A 23 -20.96 -10.87 -39.11
C PRO A 23 -19.45 -10.82 -38.88
N ASP A 24 -18.79 -9.74 -39.31
CA ASP A 24 -17.36 -9.46 -39.09
C ASP A 24 -17.06 -8.96 -37.67
N GLY A 25 -18.08 -8.76 -36.83
CA GLY A 25 -17.95 -8.21 -35.48
C GLY A 25 -17.87 -6.68 -35.45
N THR A 26 -18.00 -6.01 -36.60
CA THR A 26 -18.10 -4.56 -36.65
C THR A 26 -19.46 -4.13 -36.11
N VAL A 27 -19.48 -3.06 -35.33
CA VAL A 27 -20.71 -2.46 -34.81
C VAL A 27 -20.94 -1.10 -35.45
N ALA A 28 -22.20 -0.79 -35.80
CA ALA A 28 -22.62 0.55 -36.17
C ALA A 28 -23.77 1.02 -35.28
N LEU A 29 -23.64 2.23 -34.76
CA LEU A 29 -24.71 2.95 -34.06
C LEU A 29 -25.33 3.95 -35.02
N MET A 30 -26.66 3.91 -35.17
CA MET A 30 -27.40 4.82 -36.05
C MET A 30 -28.59 5.47 -35.37
N HIS A 31 -28.83 6.73 -35.68
CA HIS A 31 -30.02 7.47 -35.25
C HIS A 31 -30.61 8.21 -36.47
N GLU A 32 -31.88 7.96 -36.78
CA GLU A 32 -32.59 8.61 -37.91
C GLU A 32 -31.81 8.54 -39.25
N GLY A 33 -31.15 7.41 -39.52
CA GLY A 33 -30.34 7.22 -40.74
C GLY A 33 -28.95 7.84 -40.71
N ARG A 34 -28.57 8.52 -39.61
CA ARG A 34 -27.22 9.04 -39.40
C ARG A 34 -26.37 8.07 -38.59
N LYS A 35 -25.16 7.76 -39.07
CA LYS A 35 -24.16 7.02 -38.31
C LYS A 35 -23.56 7.90 -37.20
N ILE A 36 -23.48 7.34 -35.99
CA ILE A 36 -22.92 8.01 -34.82
C ILE A 36 -21.54 7.42 -34.49
N ASN A 37 -20.59 8.32 -34.20
CA ASN A 37 -19.27 7.93 -33.72
C ASN A 37 -19.34 7.43 -32.28
N TYR A 38 -18.64 6.34 -32.01
CA TYR A 38 -18.59 5.74 -30.70
C TYR A 38 -17.19 5.22 -30.39
N SER A 39 -16.89 5.11 -29.10
CA SER A 39 -15.71 4.45 -28.59
C SER A 39 -16.10 3.17 -27.85
N VAL A 40 -15.19 2.19 -27.82
CA VAL A 40 -15.39 0.96 -27.04
C VAL A 40 -15.01 1.26 -25.59
N PHE A 41 -15.97 1.12 -24.69
CA PHE A 41 -15.71 1.29 -23.27
C PHE A 41 -14.93 0.09 -22.75
N ASN A 42 -13.64 0.28 -22.44
CA ASN A 42 -12.80 -0.73 -21.84
C ASN A 42 -12.93 -0.68 -20.31
N LYS A 43 -13.69 -1.62 -19.74
CA LYS A 43 -13.89 -1.76 -18.27
C LYS A 43 -12.60 -2.06 -17.51
N LEU A 44 -11.59 -2.61 -18.18
CA LEU A 44 -10.33 -3.07 -17.57
C LEU A 44 -9.21 -2.03 -17.67
N ALA A 45 -9.36 -0.97 -18.46
CA ALA A 45 -8.29 0.00 -18.71
C ALA A 45 -7.81 0.75 -17.45
N GLY A 46 -8.65 0.85 -16.42
CA GLY A 46 -8.31 1.48 -15.13
C GLY A 46 -7.98 0.49 -14.01
N LEU A 47 -8.12 -0.82 -14.22
CA LEU A 47 -7.85 -1.81 -13.19
C LEU A 47 -6.39 -2.25 -13.27
N GLN A 48 -5.52 -1.52 -12.58
CA GLN A 48 -4.19 -2.02 -12.22
C GLN A 48 -4.35 -3.11 -11.16
N GLN A 49 -4.86 -4.27 -11.57
CA GLN A 49 -5.13 -5.40 -10.66
C GLN A 49 -3.89 -5.82 -9.87
N ASN A 50 -2.70 -5.59 -10.44
CA ASN A 50 -1.41 -5.79 -9.80
C ASN A 50 -1.23 -4.90 -8.56
N GLU A 51 -1.61 -3.63 -8.60
CA GLU A 51 -1.48 -2.70 -7.46
C GLU A 51 -2.38 -3.10 -6.29
N VAL A 52 -3.61 -3.55 -6.58
CA VAL A 52 -4.56 -3.99 -5.55
C VAL A 52 -4.08 -5.25 -4.85
N VAL A 53 -3.47 -6.18 -5.59
CA VAL A 53 -2.93 -7.42 -5.02
C VAL A 53 -1.69 -7.13 -4.19
N GLU A 54 -0.76 -6.30 -4.67
CA GLU A 54 0.44 -5.92 -3.92
C GLU A 54 0.09 -5.19 -2.61
N ASN A 55 -0.88 -4.27 -2.62
CA ASN A 55 -1.34 -3.60 -1.40
C ASN A 55 -1.91 -4.57 -0.35
N LYS A 56 -2.66 -5.60 -0.80
CA LYS A 56 -3.17 -6.65 0.10
C LYS A 56 -2.06 -7.54 0.64
N ARG A 57 -1.11 -7.94 -0.21
CA ARG A 57 0.06 -8.74 0.20
C ARG A 57 0.90 -7.98 1.23
N LEU A 58 1.21 -6.71 0.96
CA LEU A 58 1.92 -5.83 1.90
C LEU A 58 1.15 -5.67 3.22
N GLY A 59 -0.17 -5.49 3.18
CA GLY A 59 -1.01 -5.44 4.39
C GLY A 59 -0.89 -6.70 5.25
N SER A 60 -0.92 -7.89 4.64
CA SER A 60 -0.75 -9.16 5.37
C SER A 60 0.63 -9.32 5.99
N VAL A 61 1.68 -8.90 5.27
CA VAL A 61 3.07 -8.95 5.76
C VAL A 61 3.27 -7.99 6.93
N LEU A 62 2.75 -6.76 6.83
CA LEU A 62 2.83 -5.77 7.89
C LEU A 62 2.06 -6.21 9.15
N ALA A 63 0.87 -6.81 8.98
CA ALA A 63 0.10 -7.36 10.09
C ALA A 63 0.86 -8.49 10.80
N HIS A 64 1.54 -9.37 10.05
CA HIS A 64 2.37 -10.41 10.61
C HIS A 64 3.57 -9.85 11.39
N ILE A 65 4.27 -8.86 10.82
CA ILE A 65 5.39 -8.17 11.49
C ILE A 65 4.91 -7.50 12.79
N GLN A 66 3.74 -6.85 12.75
CA GLN A 66 3.15 -6.20 13.92
C GLN A 66 2.83 -7.22 15.03
N GLN A 67 2.24 -8.36 14.67
CA GLN A 67 1.93 -9.44 15.62
C GLN A 67 3.20 -10.00 16.27
N GLN A 68 4.24 -10.27 15.48
CA GLN A 68 5.54 -10.72 16.01
C GLN A 68 6.15 -9.67 16.95
N HIS A 69 6.07 -8.39 16.60
CA HIS A 69 6.55 -7.32 17.47
C HIS A 69 5.79 -7.22 18.79
N GLU A 70 4.45 -7.34 18.75
CA GLU A 70 3.62 -7.31 19.94
C GLU A 70 3.88 -8.51 20.85
N GLU A 71 4.11 -9.69 20.29
CA GLU A 71 4.49 -10.88 21.04
C GLU A 71 5.86 -10.71 21.71
N LEU A 72 6.84 -10.14 21.01
CA LEU A 72 8.17 -9.84 21.58
C LEU A 72 8.12 -8.76 22.67
N GLU A 73 7.21 -7.78 22.56
CA GLU A 73 6.95 -6.80 23.63
C GLU A 73 6.31 -7.46 24.86
N LYS A 74 5.25 -8.26 24.67
CA LYS A 74 4.58 -9.00 25.76
C LYS A 74 5.55 -9.90 26.50
N GLN A 75 6.46 -10.54 25.79
CA GLN A 75 7.49 -11.39 26.37
C GLN A 75 8.64 -10.60 27.02
N ASN A 76 8.61 -9.26 27.03
CA ASN A 76 9.71 -8.37 27.46
C ASN A 76 11.06 -8.66 26.75
N LYS A 77 11.02 -9.37 25.61
CA LYS A 77 12.20 -9.83 24.86
C LYS A 77 12.74 -8.76 23.92
N ARG A 78 11.96 -7.71 23.63
CA ARG A 78 12.45 -6.50 22.94
C ARG A 78 13.54 -5.79 23.74
N SER A 79 13.54 -5.92 25.08
CA SER A 79 14.58 -5.40 25.95
C SER A 79 15.63 -6.46 26.27
N ARG A 80 16.51 -6.74 25.30
CA ARG A 80 17.70 -7.57 25.54
C ARG A 80 18.81 -6.87 26.33
N LEU A 81 18.56 -5.75 27.04
CA LEU A 81 19.64 -4.98 27.68
C LEU A 81 19.29 -4.30 29.03
N LYS A 82 18.34 -4.82 29.81
CA LYS A 82 18.05 -4.29 31.16
C LYS A 82 18.45 -5.19 32.34
N LYS A 83 19.21 -6.28 32.13
CA LYS A 83 19.54 -7.23 33.21
C LYS A 83 21.00 -7.39 33.62
N SER A 84 21.99 -6.73 33.00
CA SER A 84 23.38 -6.82 33.52
C SER A 84 24.39 -5.81 32.96
N MET A 85 23.95 -4.63 32.49
CA MET A 85 24.90 -3.61 32.05
C MET A 85 24.71 -2.34 32.88
N PRO A 86 25.67 -2.00 33.78
CA PRO A 86 25.60 -0.76 34.51
C PRO A 86 25.57 0.39 33.50
N SER A 87 24.71 1.37 33.74
CA SER A 87 24.62 2.56 32.87
C SER A 87 25.99 3.22 32.74
N ARG A 88 26.23 3.93 31.62
CA ARG A 88 27.50 4.65 31.40
C ARG A 88 27.84 5.63 32.53
N LYS A 89 26.83 6.19 33.21
CA LYS A 89 27.02 7.04 34.41
C LYS A 89 27.50 6.22 35.61
N ALA A 90 26.91 5.05 35.85
CA ALA A 90 27.35 4.15 36.92
C ALA A 90 28.80 3.67 36.71
N GLN A 91 29.18 3.34 35.46
CA GLN A 91 30.56 2.96 35.14
C GLN A 91 31.56 4.10 35.41
N LYS A 92 31.21 5.34 35.01
CA LYS A 92 32.06 6.52 35.27
C LYS A 92 32.25 6.79 36.76
N ALA A 93 31.18 6.71 37.55
CA ALA A 93 31.25 6.90 39.00
C ALA A 93 32.15 5.86 39.67
N VAL A 94 32.07 4.58 39.26
CA VAL A 94 32.96 3.52 39.76
C VAL A 94 34.43 3.79 39.38
N ILE A 95 34.70 4.24 38.15
CA ILE A 95 36.05 4.59 37.70
C ILE A 95 36.61 5.79 38.48
N GLU A 96 35.79 6.80 38.75
CA GLU A 96 36.19 7.99 39.51
C GLU A 96 36.46 7.67 40.99
N GLN A 97 35.63 6.83 41.60
CA GLN A 97 35.85 6.34 42.96
C GLN A 97 37.15 5.53 43.09
N ARG A 98 37.48 4.70 42.08
CA ARG A 98 38.76 3.97 42.04
C ARG A 98 39.97 4.90 41.94
N LYS A 99 39.88 5.99 41.17
CA LYS A 99 40.95 6.99 41.06
C LYS A 99 41.23 7.72 42.37
N LEU A 100 40.22 7.88 43.22
CA LEU A 100 40.36 8.52 44.54
C LEU A 100 40.94 7.58 45.60
N ASN A 101 40.86 6.26 45.39
CA ASN A 101 41.27 5.27 46.37
C ASN A 101 42.14 4.17 45.74
N PRO A 102 43.44 4.45 45.51
CA PRO A 102 44.34 3.58 44.75
C PRO A 102 44.68 2.24 45.43
N VAL A 103 44.28 2.05 46.70
CA VAL A 103 44.47 0.80 47.48
C VAL A 103 43.56 -0.33 46.98
N LEU A 104 42.54 -0.04 46.16
CA LEU A 104 41.58 -1.04 45.69
C LEU A 104 42.07 -1.90 44.52
N ASP A 105 43.20 -1.55 43.90
CA ASP A 105 43.75 -2.28 42.75
C ASP A 105 44.77 -3.37 43.14
N SER A 106 45.07 -3.57 44.45
CA SER A 106 46.15 -4.45 44.94
C SER A 106 45.72 -5.79 45.56
N CYS A 107 44.47 -6.22 45.43
CA CYS A 107 44.05 -7.57 45.83
C CYS A 107 43.75 -8.42 44.60
N GLY A 108 44.78 -9.10 44.09
CA GLY A 108 44.69 -10.26 43.21
C GLY A 108 44.99 -11.54 43.98
#